data_AF-A0A0K2RSL8-F1
#
_entry.id   AF-A0A0K2RSL8-F1
#
_cell.length_a   1.000
_cell.length_b   1.000
_cell.length_c   1.000
_cell.angle_alpha   90.00
_cell.angle_beta   90.00
_cell.angle_gamma   90.00
#
_symmetry.space_group_name_H-M   'P 1'
#
loop_
_entity.id
_entity.type
_entity.pdbx_description
1 polymer ?
#
loop_
_entity_poly.entity_id
_entity_poly.type
_entity_poly.pdbx_seq_one_letter_code
_entity_poly.pdbx_strand_id
1 'polypeptide(L)'
;MDLAPSVVSKYFDSDGHKQPFLSKTAKAICARCVIQPACLEAALNRTYPERGVVGGLTANEIRAVKEWEAYDKGLRETPPKRSRVTLVQPTPSPASEFAAEIREKQALSFEEQVYGVFLDVRRGKYQNLNLAIADIALIHSQAMEARV
;
A
#
# COMPACT_ATOMS: atom_id res chain seq x y z
N MET A 1 -1.03 14.31 6.04
CA MET A 1 -0.75 14.54 4.60
C MET A 1 -1.86 13.84 3.86
N ASP A 2 -2.79 14.60 3.27
CA ASP A 2 -3.92 14.04 2.54
C ASP A 2 -3.48 13.72 1.12
N LEU A 3 -3.76 12.50 0.65
CA LEU A 3 -3.50 12.08 -0.73
C LEU A 3 -4.33 12.95 -1.68
N ALA A 4 -3.73 13.39 -2.79
CA ALA A 4 -4.46 14.13 -3.82
C ALA A 4 -5.74 13.35 -4.27
N PRO A 5 -6.90 14.01 -4.44
CA PRO A 5 -8.15 13.34 -4.80
C PRO A 5 -8.06 12.49 -6.09
N SER A 6 -7.24 12.93 -7.05
CA SER A 6 -6.98 12.21 -8.30
C SER A 6 -6.24 10.88 -8.07
N VAL A 7 -5.36 10.82 -7.06
CA VAL A 7 -4.64 9.60 -6.67
C VAL A 7 -5.60 8.62 -5.98
N VAL A 8 -6.44 9.12 -5.09
CA VAL A 8 -7.48 8.32 -4.43
C VAL A 8 -8.41 7.70 -5.48
N SER A 9 -8.99 8.52 -6.35
CA SER A 9 -9.91 8.06 -7.39
C SER A 9 -9.28 7.07 -8.38
N LYS A 10 -8.01 7.27 -8.73
CA LYS A 10 -7.32 6.40 -9.71
C LYS A 10 -6.89 5.06 -9.14
N TYR A 11 -6.41 5.03 -7.90
CA TYR A 11 -5.78 3.83 -7.33
C TYR A 11 -6.63 3.18 -6.25
N PHE A 12 -7.17 3.96 -5.31
CA PHE A 12 -7.87 3.43 -4.14
C PHE A 12 -9.28 2.98 -4.45
N ASP A 13 -9.96 3.61 -5.42
CA ASP A 13 -11.30 3.20 -5.88
C ASP A 13 -11.27 2.09 -6.94
N SER A 14 -10.08 1.57 -7.27
CA SER A 14 -9.91 0.58 -8.34
C SER A 14 -10.61 -0.75 -8.04
N ASP A 15 -11.25 -1.33 -9.06
CA ASP A 15 -11.80 -2.68 -8.97
C ASP A 15 -10.68 -3.70 -9.15
N GLY A 16 -10.24 -4.33 -8.06
CA GLY A 16 -9.12 -5.29 -8.09
C GLY A 16 -9.31 -6.50 -9.01
N HIS A 17 -10.54 -6.83 -9.42
CA HIS A 17 -10.77 -7.88 -10.41
C HIS A 17 -10.52 -7.40 -11.84
N LYS A 18 -10.88 -6.16 -12.15
CA LYS A 18 -10.74 -5.58 -13.50
C LYS A 18 -9.41 -4.85 -13.69
N GLN A 19 -8.84 -4.34 -12.60
CA GLN A 19 -7.71 -3.41 -12.60
C GLN A 19 -6.65 -3.87 -11.57
N PRO A 20 -6.10 -5.09 -11.71
CA PRO A 20 -5.20 -5.68 -10.71
C PRO A 20 -3.94 -4.87 -10.49
N PHE A 21 -3.45 -4.16 -11.52
CA PHE A 21 -2.30 -3.27 -11.39
C PHE A 21 -2.61 -2.07 -10.47
N LEU A 22 -3.75 -1.41 -10.66
CA LEU A 22 -4.12 -0.23 -9.87
C LEU A 22 -4.33 -0.58 -8.40
N SER A 23 -4.97 -1.71 -8.12
CA SER A 23 -5.13 -2.18 -6.74
C SER A 23 -3.81 -2.62 -6.11
N LYS A 24 -2.87 -3.21 -6.88
CA LYS A 24 -1.50 -3.48 -6.38
C LYS A 24 -0.77 -2.18 -6.04
N THR A 25 -0.90 -1.15 -6.88
CA THR A 25 -0.31 0.17 -6.62
C THR A 25 -0.91 0.82 -5.37
N ALA A 26 -2.23 0.77 -5.18
CA ALA A 26 -2.87 1.28 -3.97
C ALA A 26 -2.36 0.57 -2.70
N LYS A 27 -2.22 -0.76 -2.75
CA LYS A 27 -1.63 -1.54 -1.65
C LYS A 27 -0.18 -1.14 -1.36
N ALA A 28 0.61 -0.94 -2.41
CA ALA A 28 1.98 -0.46 -2.30
C ALA A 28 2.05 0.94 -1.64
N ILE A 29 1.14 1.85 -1.98
CA ILE A 29 1.03 3.16 -1.31
C ILE A 29 0.65 2.97 0.18
N CYS A 30 -0.34 2.12 0.49
CA CYS A 30 -0.72 1.81 1.86
C CYS A 30 0.45 1.24 2.68
N ALA A 31 1.31 0.41 2.09
CA ALA A 31 2.47 -0.16 2.77
C ALA A 31 3.52 0.88 3.21
N ARG A 32 3.38 2.15 2.82
CA ARG A 32 4.26 3.23 3.28
C ARG A 32 3.52 4.29 4.09
N CYS A 33 2.22 4.09 4.31
CA CYS A 33 1.38 5.05 4.98
C CYS A 33 1.53 4.87 6.50
N VAL A 34 1.98 5.92 7.20
CA VAL A 34 2.22 5.91 8.66
C VAL A 34 0.95 5.61 9.44
N ILE A 35 -0.22 6.02 8.93
CA ILE A 35 -1.52 5.75 9.54
C ILE A 35 -2.15 4.44 9.08
N GLN A 36 -1.44 3.61 8.29
CA GLN A 36 -1.98 2.35 7.77
C GLN A 36 -2.51 1.42 8.87
N PRO A 37 -1.85 1.25 10.04
CA PRO A 37 -2.37 0.38 11.10
C PRO A 37 -3.75 0.84 11.60
N ALA A 38 -3.90 2.14 11.89
CA ALA A 38 -5.18 2.71 12.31
C ALA A 38 -6.24 2.66 11.20
N CYS A 39 -5.84 2.88 9.94
CA CYS A 39 -6.73 2.78 8.78
C CYS A 39 -7.22 1.34 8.57
N LEU A 40 -6.34 0.35 8.75
CA LEU A 40 -6.66 -1.07 8.66
C LEU A 40 -7.62 -1.49 9.77
N GLU A 41 -7.36 -1.08 11.02
CA GLU A 41 -8.27 -1.35 12.15
C GLU A 41 -9.65 -0.75 11.90
N ALA A 42 -9.72 0.51 11.47
CA ALA A 42 -10.97 1.15 11.09
C ALA A 42 -11.67 0.40 9.95
N ALA A 43 -10.95 -0.08 8.95
CA ALA A 43 -11.50 -0.85 7.84
C ALA A 43 -12.06 -2.21 8.29
N LEU A 44 -11.39 -2.89 9.22
CA LEU A 44 -11.84 -4.15 9.80
C LEU A 44 -13.06 -3.95 10.71
N ASN A 45 -13.22 -2.79 11.35
CA ASN A 45 -14.38 -2.50 12.19
C ASN A 45 -15.65 -2.10 11.39
N ARG A 46 -15.52 -1.73 10.11
CA ARG A 46 -16.69 -1.37 9.27
C ARG A 46 -17.56 -2.58 8.91
N THR A 47 -18.88 -2.44 8.98
CA THR A 47 -19.84 -3.54 8.71
C THR A 47 -19.69 -4.14 7.32
N TYR A 48 -19.38 -3.31 6.30
CA TYR A 48 -19.01 -3.77 4.96
C TYR A 48 -17.98 -2.83 4.34
N PRO A 49 -16.83 -3.34 3.86
CA PRO A 49 -15.92 -2.51 3.08
C PRO A 49 -16.54 -2.20 1.71
N GLU A 50 -16.54 -0.93 1.36
CA GLU A 50 -16.84 -0.46 0.00
C GLU A 50 -15.76 -0.98 -0.97
N ARG A 51 -16.06 -0.95 -2.28
CA ARG A 51 -15.08 -1.37 -3.31
C ARG A 51 -13.77 -0.61 -3.15
N GLY A 52 -12.69 -1.18 -3.68
CA GLY A 52 -11.37 -0.54 -3.64
C GLY A 52 -10.42 -1.14 -2.61
N VAL A 53 -9.40 -0.35 -2.26
CA VAL A 53 -8.33 -0.69 -1.31
C VAL A 53 -8.37 0.26 -0.12
N VAL A 54 -8.51 -0.28 1.09
CA VAL A 54 -8.50 0.49 2.34
C VAL A 54 -7.58 -0.22 3.34
N GLY A 55 -6.71 0.54 4.03
CA GLY A 55 -5.78 -0.04 4.99
C GLY A 55 -4.82 -1.09 4.39
N GLY A 56 -4.55 -1.01 3.08
CA GLY A 56 -3.72 -1.98 2.37
C GLY A 56 -4.43 -3.27 1.97
N LEU A 57 -5.74 -3.38 2.17
CA LEU A 57 -6.54 -4.54 1.81
C LEU A 57 -7.66 -4.19 0.84
N THR A 58 -7.94 -5.10 -0.08
CA THR A 58 -9.16 -5.04 -0.89
C THR A 58 -10.38 -5.41 -0.05
N ALA A 59 -11.57 -5.03 -0.51
CA ALA A 59 -12.84 -5.46 0.11
C ALA A 59 -12.96 -6.98 0.28
N ASN A 60 -12.42 -7.77 -0.66
CA ASN A 60 -12.46 -9.23 -0.57
C ASN A 60 -11.49 -9.79 0.47
N GLU A 61 -10.35 -9.15 0.65
CA GLU A 61 -9.37 -9.52 1.68
C GLU A 61 -9.86 -9.14 3.07
N ILE A 62 -10.48 -7.96 3.24
CA ILE A 62 -11.12 -7.56 4.50
C ILE A 62 -12.17 -8.59 4.92
N ARG A 63 -13.01 -9.05 3.97
CA ARG A 63 -13.98 -10.12 4.24
C ARG A 63 -13.29 -11.43 4.66
N ALA A 64 -12.23 -11.82 3.97
CA ALA A 64 -11.48 -13.03 4.33
C ALA A 64 -10.90 -12.93 5.74
N VAL A 65 -10.31 -11.79 6.12
CA VAL A 65 -9.78 -11.55 7.47
C VAL A 65 -10.89 -11.73 8.52
N LYS A 66 -12.05 -11.08 8.33
CA LYS A 66 -13.19 -11.22 9.26
C LYS A 66 -13.72 -12.64 9.38
N GLU A 67 -13.81 -13.36 8.26
CA GLU A 67 -14.26 -14.76 8.24
C GLU A 67 -13.29 -15.66 9.03
N TRP A 68 -11.98 -15.44 8.87
CA TRP A 68 -10.96 -16.17 9.61
C TRP A 68 -10.96 -15.80 11.10
N GLU A 69 -11.09 -14.53 11.47
CA GLU A 69 -11.22 -14.12 12.87
C GLU A 69 -12.45 -14.73 13.55
N ALA A 70 -13.58 -14.81 12.85
CA ALA A 70 -14.79 -15.45 13.39
C ALA A 70 -14.57 -16.96 13.62
N TYR A 71 -13.85 -17.62 12.71
CA TYR A 71 -13.47 -19.02 12.88
C TYR A 71 -12.50 -19.21 14.06
N ASP A 72 -11.45 -18.39 14.16
CA ASP A 72 -10.47 -18.45 15.24
C ASP A 72 -11.12 -18.21 16.63
N LYS A 73 -12.16 -17.37 16.69
CA LYS A 73 -12.95 -17.10 17.91
C LYS A 73 -14.02 -18.17 18.21
N GLY A 74 -14.14 -19.21 17.40
CA GLY A 74 -15.17 -20.25 17.56
C GLY A 74 -16.59 -19.79 17.25
N LEU A 75 -16.77 -18.60 16.66
CA LEU A 75 -18.09 -18.09 16.22
C LEU A 75 -18.56 -18.73 14.91
N ARG A 76 -17.71 -19.55 14.29
CA ARG A 76 -17.96 -20.28 13.06
C ARG A 76 -17.44 -21.70 13.19
N GLU A 77 -18.27 -22.68 12.86
CA GLU A 77 -17.93 -24.11 12.99
C GLU A 77 -16.98 -24.62 11.90
N THR A 78 -17.05 -24.05 10.70
CA THR A 78 -16.29 -24.51 9.53
C THR A 78 -15.29 -23.47 9.04
N PRO A 79 -14.09 -23.89 8.61
CA PRO A 79 -13.08 -22.97 8.12
C PRO A 79 -13.57 -22.21 6.87
N PRO A 80 -13.21 -20.93 6.70
CA PRO A 80 -13.55 -20.18 5.50
C PRO A 80 -12.98 -20.82 4.23
N LYS A 81 -13.72 -20.73 3.12
CA LYS A 81 -13.25 -21.19 1.80
C LYS A 81 -12.13 -20.30 1.22
N ARG A 82 -12.06 -19.06 1.67
CA ARG A 82 -11.07 -18.09 1.19
C ARG A 82 -9.73 -18.36 1.87
N SER A 83 -8.64 -18.21 1.11
CA SER A 83 -7.30 -18.28 1.68
C SER A 83 -7.13 -17.22 2.77
N ARG A 84 -6.34 -17.56 3.79
CA ARG A 84 -5.97 -16.60 4.83
C ARG A 84 -5.13 -15.49 4.22
N VAL A 85 -5.45 -14.25 4.55
CA VAL A 85 -4.72 -13.09 4.05
C VAL A 85 -3.50 -12.89 4.94
N THR A 86 -2.31 -12.89 4.33
CA THR A 86 -1.10 -12.48 5.03
C THR A 86 -1.11 -10.96 5.14
N LEU A 87 -1.34 -10.45 6.35
CA LEU A 87 -1.19 -9.03 6.65
C LEU A 87 0.31 -8.70 6.65
N VAL A 88 0.78 -8.08 5.57
CA VAL A 88 2.15 -7.55 5.54
C VAL A 88 2.17 -6.36 6.49
N GLN A 89 2.77 -6.52 7.65
CA GLN A 89 3.16 -5.36 8.45
C GLN A 89 4.26 -4.63 7.67
N PRO A 90 4.07 -3.37 7.30
CA PRO A 90 5.13 -2.62 6.67
C PRO A 90 6.22 -2.35 7.72
N THR A 91 7.20 -3.22 7.81
CA THR A 91 8.50 -2.83 8.33
C THR A 91 9.14 -1.97 7.24
N PRO A 92 9.32 -0.64 7.46
CA PRO A 92 10.07 0.16 6.52
C PRO A 92 11.43 -0.51 6.33
N SER A 93 11.84 -0.70 5.08
CA SER A 93 13.19 -1.21 4.83
C SER A 93 14.19 -0.11 5.21
N PRO A 94 15.40 -0.45 5.68
CA PRO A 94 16.45 0.55 5.92
C PRO A 94 16.72 1.43 4.69
N ALA A 95 16.47 0.90 3.49
CA ALA A 95 16.56 1.64 2.24
C ALA A 95 15.42 2.66 2.05
N SER A 96 14.21 2.34 2.50
CA SER A 96 13.09 3.29 2.50
C SER A 96 13.34 4.47 3.44
N GLU A 97 13.93 4.21 4.61
CA GLU A 97 14.30 5.25 5.57
C GLU A 97 15.43 6.13 5.03
N PHE A 98 16.51 5.51 4.54
CA PHE A 98 17.65 6.23 3.95
C PHE A 98 17.27 7.02 2.69
N ALA A 99 16.43 6.46 1.82
CA ALA A 99 15.99 7.14 0.61
C ALA A 99 15.02 8.29 0.94
N ALA A 100 14.17 8.16 1.96
CA ALA A 100 13.37 9.28 2.45
C ALA A 100 14.28 10.42 2.95
N GLU A 101 15.31 10.09 3.73
CA GLU A 101 16.24 11.07 4.30
C GLU A 101 17.09 11.80 3.24
N ILE A 102 17.55 11.10 2.19
CA ILE A 102 18.29 11.73 1.08
C ILE A 102 17.38 12.59 0.19
N ARG A 103 16.16 12.12 -0.11
CA ARG A 103 15.20 12.86 -0.93
C ARG A 103 14.71 14.13 -0.23
N GLU A 104 14.67 14.12 1.11
CA GLU A 104 14.35 15.30 1.91
C GLU A 104 15.48 16.33 1.95
N LYS A 105 16.74 15.89 1.80
CA LYS A 105 17.95 16.74 1.93
C LYS A 105 18.49 17.31 0.60
N GLN A 106 18.10 16.78 -0.56
CA GLN A 106 18.58 17.27 -1.87
C GLN A 106 17.41 17.57 -2.81
N ALA A 107 17.45 18.74 -3.46
CA ALA A 107 16.54 19.11 -4.55
C ALA A 107 16.87 18.32 -5.83
N LEU A 108 16.61 17.02 -5.81
CA LEU A 108 16.77 16.13 -6.96
C LEU A 108 15.57 16.27 -7.89
N SER A 109 15.81 16.25 -9.19
CA SER A 109 14.75 16.13 -10.20
C SER A 109 14.00 14.80 -10.07
N PHE A 110 12.78 14.73 -10.63
CA PHE A 110 11.97 13.51 -10.62
C PHE A 110 12.74 12.32 -11.22
N GLU A 111 13.41 12.54 -12.35
CA GLU A 111 14.20 11.54 -13.06
C GLU A 111 15.36 11.02 -12.20
N GLU A 112 16.05 11.89 -11.46
CA GLU A 112 17.13 11.52 -10.55
C GLU A 112 16.63 10.73 -9.34
N GLN A 113 15.47 11.12 -8.79
CA GLN A 113 14.84 10.39 -7.68
C GLN A 113 14.41 8.98 -8.11
N VAL A 114 13.82 8.84 -9.30
CA VAL A 114 13.43 7.54 -9.88
C VAL A 114 14.66 6.70 -10.21
N TYR A 115 15.72 7.29 -10.77
CA TYR A 115 16.98 6.61 -11.04
C TYR A 115 17.62 6.06 -9.76
N GLY A 116 17.53 6.81 -8.65
CA GLY A 116 17.96 6.33 -7.33
C GLY A 116 17.26 5.04 -6.90
N VAL A 117 15.94 4.92 -7.15
CA VAL A 117 15.19 3.68 -6.88
C VAL A 117 15.72 2.52 -7.71
N PHE A 118 16.01 2.73 -9.00
CA PHE A 118 16.59 1.67 -9.86
C PHE A 118 17.97 1.21 -9.38
N LEU A 119 18.81 2.13 -8.91
CA LEU A 119 20.11 1.78 -8.32
C LEU A 119 19.95 0.95 -7.04
N ASP A 120 18.97 1.29 -6.21
CA ASP A 120 18.68 0.56 -4.98
C ASP A 120 18.09 -0.84 -5.25
N VAL A 121 17.27 -0.99 -6.29
CA VAL A 121 16.83 -2.30 -6.80
C VAL A 121 18.03 -3.13 -7.25
N ARG A 122 18.92 -2.55 -8.08
CA ARG A 122 20.13 -3.23 -8.57
C ARG A 122 21.05 -3.66 -7.44
N ARG A 123 21.08 -2.90 -6.33
CA ARG A 123 21.88 -3.19 -5.12
C ARG A 123 21.18 -4.18 -4.17
N GLY A 124 20.02 -4.73 -4.54
CA GLY A 124 19.29 -5.70 -3.71
C GLY A 124 18.67 -5.09 -2.45
N LYS A 125 18.49 -3.77 -2.38
CA LYS A 125 17.97 -3.09 -1.19
C LYS A 125 16.46 -3.26 -0.98
N TYR A 126 15.76 -3.76 -1.99
CA TYR A 126 14.34 -4.04 -1.93
C TYR A 126 14.10 -5.53 -1.77
N GLN A 127 13.30 -5.90 -0.77
CA GLN A 127 12.88 -7.30 -0.56
C GLN A 127 12.04 -7.84 -1.73
N ASN A 128 11.32 -6.96 -2.44
CA ASN A 128 10.61 -7.29 -3.67
C ASN A 128 10.42 -6.05 -4.55
N LEU A 129 10.15 -6.27 -5.85
CA LEU A 129 9.93 -5.21 -6.84
C LEU A 129 8.71 -4.33 -6.55
N ASN A 130 7.69 -4.82 -5.83
CA ASN A 130 6.50 -4.02 -5.52
C ASN A 130 6.84 -2.84 -4.61
N LEU A 131 7.82 -3.01 -3.71
CA LEU A 131 8.29 -1.93 -2.84
C LEU A 131 9.01 -0.83 -3.64
N ALA A 132 9.79 -1.19 -4.67
CA ALA A 132 10.42 -0.21 -5.55
C ALA A 132 9.39 0.56 -6.39
N ILE A 133 8.35 -0.11 -6.87
CA ILE A 133 7.22 0.52 -7.56
C ILE A 133 6.50 1.51 -6.62
N ALA A 134 6.37 1.17 -5.33
CA ALA A 134 5.81 2.06 -4.31
C ALA A 134 6.61 3.36 -4.15
N ASP A 135 7.95 3.27 -4.12
CA ASP A 135 8.83 4.45 -4.09
C ASP A 135 8.64 5.35 -5.31
N ILE A 136 8.63 4.76 -6.50
CA ILE A 136 8.47 5.53 -7.74
C ILE A 136 7.10 6.22 -7.78
N ALA A 137 6.04 5.53 -7.34
CA ALA A 137 4.70 6.11 -7.25
C ALA A 137 4.66 7.27 -6.24
N LEU A 138 5.35 7.14 -5.11
CA LEU A 138 5.45 8.20 -4.10
C LEU A 138 6.21 9.43 -4.63
N ILE A 139 7.38 9.21 -5.24
CA ILE A 139 8.20 10.25 -5.90
C ILE A 139 7.36 11.00 -6.93
N HIS A 140 6.61 10.26 -7.77
CA HIS A 140 5.74 10.86 -8.77
C HIS A 140 4.64 11.73 -8.15
N SER A 141 4.03 11.28 -7.05
CA SER A 141 3.01 12.07 -6.34
C SER A 141 3.59 13.40 -5.83
N GLN A 142 4.75 13.35 -5.18
CA GLN A 142 5.42 14.52 -4.61
C GLN A 142 5.85 15.52 -5.70
N ALA A 143 6.37 15.04 -6.82
CA ALA A 143 6.79 15.87 -7.95
C ALA A 143 5.60 16.58 -8.65
N MET A 144 4.41 15.98 -8.64
CA MET A 144 3.20 16.60 -9.18
C MET A 144 2.61 17.64 -8.24
N GLU A 145 2.71 17.44 -6.92
CA GLU A 145 2.28 18.42 -5.91
C GLU A 145 3.16 19.68 -5.90
N ALA A 146 4.47 19.53 -6.09
CA ALA A 146 5.41 20.68 -6.14
C ALA A 146 5.23 21.62 -7.35
N ARG A 147 4.36 21.25 -8.31
CA ARG A 147 4.07 22.04 -9.53
C ARG A 147 2.72 22.79 -9.47
N VAL A 148 1.98 22.67 -8.37
CA VAL A 148 0.72 23.39 -8.08
C VAL A 148 1.00 24.48 -7.07
#